data_AF-A0A5S3WJ43-F1
#
_entry.id   AF-A0A5S3WJ43-F1
#
_cell.length_a   1.000
_cell.length_b   1.000
_cell.length_c   1.000
_cell.angle_alpha   90.00
_cell.angle_beta   90.00
_cell.angle_gamma   90.00
#
_symmetry.space_group_name_H-M   'P 1'
#
loop_
_entity.id
_entity.type
_entity.pdbx_description
1 polymer ?
#
loop_
_entity_poly.entity_id
_entity_poly.type
_entity_poly.pdbx_seq_one_letter_code
_entity_poly.pdbx_strand_id
1 'polypeptide(L)' 'QVDYIVLSGGTAMIEGLDRLLIDELGIHTVVVDPFASMEIGSKVDQELMQKHKAQFAVAAGLALRSFSACHI' A
#
# COMPACT_ATOMS: atom_id res chain seq x y z
N GLN A 1 -8.32 -3.94 21.01
CA GLN A 1 -8.78 -2.81 20.19
C GLN A 1 -7.86 -2.72 18.98
N VAL A 2 -8.36 -2.31 17.81
CA VAL A 2 -7.55 -2.14 16.60
C VAL A 2 -7.28 -0.65 16.42
N ASP A 3 -6.02 -0.29 16.20
CA ASP A 3 -5.62 1.11 16.07
C ASP A 3 -5.79 1.64 14.63
N TYR A 4 -5.48 0.79 13.63
CA TYR A 4 -5.44 1.16 12.22
C TYR A 4 -6.02 0.10 11.29
N ILE A 5 -6.69 0.54 10.23
CA ILE A 5 -7.01 -0.25 9.04
C ILE A 5 -6.12 0.24 7.90
N VAL A 6 -5.39 -0.67 7.28
CA VAL A 6 -4.56 -0.36 6.10
C VAL A 6 -5.19 -1.00 4.87
N LEU A 7 -5.64 -0.19 3.92
CA LEU A 7 -6.26 -0.62 2.68
C LEU A 7 -5.19 -0.94 1.63
N SER A 8 -5.35 -2.09 0.97
CA SER A 8 -4.49 -2.54 -0.12
C SER A 8 -5.33 -3.06 -1.29
N GLY A 9 -4.69 -3.31 -2.43
CA GLY A 9 -5.35 -3.73 -3.67
C GLY A 9 -5.88 -2.56 -4.51
N GLY A 10 -6.53 -2.87 -5.62
CA GLY A 10 -6.97 -1.84 -6.60
C GLY A 10 -8.16 -1.03 -6.11
N THR A 11 -9.08 -1.69 -5.44
CA THR A 11 -10.30 -1.08 -4.87
C THR A 11 -9.97 -0.07 -3.77
N ALA A 12 -8.80 -0.16 -3.13
CA ALA A 12 -8.35 0.82 -2.14
C ALA A 12 -8.16 2.24 -2.73
N MET A 13 -8.04 2.37 -4.06
CA MET A 13 -7.91 3.66 -4.74
C MET A 13 -9.26 4.31 -5.08
N ILE A 14 -10.39 3.72 -4.67
CA ILE A 14 -11.70 4.36 -4.79
C ILE A 14 -11.69 5.61 -3.91
N GLU A 15 -12.00 6.75 -4.51
CA GLU A 15 -12.03 8.03 -3.83
C GLU A 15 -13.03 8.01 -2.67
N GLY A 16 -12.55 8.36 -1.46
CA GLY A 16 -13.36 8.46 -0.26
C GLY A 16 -13.66 7.13 0.45
N LEU A 17 -13.14 6.00 -0.03
CA LEU A 17 -13.33 4.70 0.64
C LEU A 17 -12.72 4.66 2.06
N ASP A 18 -11.53 5.21 2.22
CA ASP A 18 -10.86 5.37 3.51
C ASP A 18 -11.69 6.21 4.50
N ARG A 19 -12.24 7.33 4.02
CA ARG A 19 -13.11 8.22 4.82
C ARG A 19 -14.41 7.54 5.23
N LEU A 20 -15.05 6.84 4.30
CA LEU A 20 -16.27 6.07 4.59
C LEU A 20 -16.01 5.07 5.72
N LEU A 21 -14.88 4.36 5.70
CA LEU A 21 -14.53 3.39 6.74
C LEU A 21 -14.21 4.07 8.08
N ILE A 22 -13.58 5.25 8.07
CA ILE A 22 -13.38 6.05 9.29
C ILE A 22 -14.73 6.45 9.89
N ASP A 23 -15.67 6.92 9.07
CA ASP A 23 -16.97 7.41 9.52
C ASP A 23 -17.86 6.28 10.07
N GLU A 24 -17.89 5.13 9.38
CA GLU A 24 -18.74 3.98 9.76
C GLU A 24 -18.16 3.14 10.91
N LEU A 25 -16.84 2.99 10.97
CA LEU A 25 -16.18 2.11 11.95
C LEU A 25 -15.56 2.87 13.12
N GLY A 26 -15.31 4.19 12.97
CA GLY A 26 -14.59 4.98 13.97
C GLY A 26 -13.12 4.57 14.13
N ILE A 27 -12.56 3.83 13.16
CA ILE A 27 -11.18 3.33 13.18
C ILE A 27 -10.37 4.09 12.14
N HIS A 28 -9.17 4.53 12.53
CA HIS A 28 -8.28 5.24 11.63
C HIS A 28 -7.92 4.36 10.42
N THR A 29 -8.20 4.84 9.21
CA THR A 29 -8.02 4.06 7.98
C THR A 29 -7.10 4.80 7.02
N VAL A 30 -6.15 4.09 6.41
CA VAL A 30 -5.18 4.65 5.46
C VAL A 30 -5.01 3.75 4.24
N VAL A 31 -4.71 4.32 3.08
CA VAL A 31 -4.34 3.57 1.87
C VAL A 31 -2.84 3.30 1.87
N VAL A 32 -2.44 2.05 1.63
CA VAL A 32 -1.03 1.65 1.63
C VAL A 32 -0.25 2.30 0.49
N ASP A 33 0.95 2.76 0.81
CA ASP A 33 1.97 3.13 -0.16
C ASP A 33 3.22 2.29 0.09
N PRO A 34 3.42 1.18 -0.65
CA PRO A 34 4.57 0.30 -0.44
C PRO A 34 5.91 0.95 -0.86
N PHE A 35 5.88 2.09 -1.55
CA PHE A 35 7.07 2.74 -2.11
C PHE A 35 7.49 4.00 -1.35
N ALA A 36 6.74 4.42 -0.33
CA ALA A 36 6.97 5.68 0.41
C ALA A 36 8.37 5.79 1.04
N SER A 37 9.06 4.67 1.26
CA SER A 37 10.42 4.62 1.81
C SER A 37 11.42 3.93 0.87
N MET A 38 11.14 3.91 -0.44
CA MET A 38 12.01 3.32 -1.46
C MET A 38 12.56 4.39 -2.41
N GLU A 39 13.78 4.19 -2.90
CA GLU A 39 14.28 4.98 -4.03
C GLU A 39 13.69 4.46 -5.34
N ILE A 40 13.22 5.39 -6.19
CA ILE A 40 12.60 5.05 -7.48
C ILE A 40 13.63 5.22 -8.59
N GLY A 41 13.89 4.15 -9.34
CA GLY A 41 14.81 4.16 -10.47
C GLY A 41 14.32 5.04 -11.63
N SER A 42 15.26 5.66 -12.35
CA SER A 42 14.97 6.62 -13.45
C SER A 42 14.20 6.04 -14.64
N LYS A 43 14.12 4.71 -14.77
CA LYS A 43 13.37 4.01 -15.83
C LYS A 43 11.92 3.72 -15.46
N VAL A 44 11.50 3.99 -14.23
CA VAL A 44 10.15 3.71 -13.74
C VAL A 44 9.23 4.87 -14.06
N ASP A 45 8.06 4.55 -14.63
CA ASP A 45 6.96 5.51 -14.77
C ASP A 45 6.35 5.79 -13.40
N GLN A 46 6.71 6.94 -12.82
CA GLN A 46 6.28 7.31 -11.47
C GLN A 46 4.79 7.62 -11.40
N GLU A 47 4.20 8.14 -12.47
CA GLU A 47 2.78 8.49 -12.50
C GLU A 47 1.91 7.23 -12.48
N LEU A 48 2.26 6.26 -13.32
CA LEU A 48 1.61 4.95 -13.34
C LEU A 48 1.80 4.23 -12.00
N MET A 49 3.01 4.27 -11.44
CA MET A 49 3.29 3.66 -10.14
C MET A 49 2.43 4.28 -9.03
N GLN A 50 2.35 5.61 -8.94
CA GLN A 50 1.55 6.31 -7.92
C GLN A 50 0.06 6.03 -8.05
N LYS A 51 -0.46 5.96 -9.28
CA LYS A 51 -1.87 5.63 -9.54
C LYS A 51 -2.24 4.21 -9.09
N HIS A 52 -1.29 3.28 -9.13
CA HIS A 52 -1.53 1.86 -8.85
C HIS A 52 -0.85 1.37 -7.56
N LYS A 53 -0.32 2.26 -6.73
CA LYS A 53 0.54 1.91 -5.60
C LYS A 53 -0.04 0.88 -4.63
N ALA A 54 -1.32 0.99 -4.29
CA ALA A 54 -1.99 0.06 -3.39
C ALA A 54 -2.11 -1.37 -3.98
N GLN A 55 -2.17 -1.50 -5.31
CA GLN A 55 -2.19 -2.79 -6.02
C GLN A 55 -0.86 -3.53 -5.92
N PHE A 56 0.24 -2.79 -5.85
CA PHE A 56 1.56 -3.36 -5.81
C PHE A 56 1.98 -3.88 -4.42
N ALA A 57 1.15 -3.73 -3.38
CA ALA A 57 1.51 -4.15 -2.02
C ALA A 57 1.99 -5.62 -1.94
N VAL A 58 1.29 -6.54 -2.62
CA VAL A 58 1.67 -7.96 -2.65
C VAL A 58 2.96 -8.17 -3.44
N ALA A 59 3.07 -7.56 -4.62
CA ALA A 59 4.26 -7.68 -5.46
C ALA A 59 5.52 -7.11 -4.78
N ALA A 60 5.38 -5.96 -4.10
CA ALA A 60 6.44 -5.35 -3.30
C ALA A 60 6.86 -6.30 -2.16
N GLY A 61 5.90 -6.88 -1.43
CA GLY A 61 6.18 -7.88 -0.40
C GLY A 61 6.90 -9.12 -0.93
N LEU A 62 6.52 -9.62 -2.11
CA LEU A 62 7.21 -10.74 -2.77
C LEU A 62 8.64 -10.38 -3.14
N ALA A 63 8.88 -9.19 -3.70
CA ALA A 63 10.22 -8.71 -4.03
C ALA A 63 11.11 -8.55 -2.79
N LEU A 64 10.55 -8.08 -1.67
CA LEU A 64 11.26 -7.91 -0.40
C LEU A 64 11.81 -9.23 0.16
N ARG A 65 11.20 -10.38 -0.18
CA ARG A 65 11.72 -11.70 0.25
C ARG A 65 13.13 -11.98 -0.23
N SER A 66 13.59 -11.33 -1.30
CA SER A 66 14.97 -11.45 -1.80
C SER A 66 16.00 -10.75 -0.92
N PHE A 67 15.57 -9.87 -0.02
CA PHE A 67 16.43 -9.10 0.89
C PHE A 67 16.29 -9.55 2.36
N SER A 68 15.28 -10.36 2.67
CA SER A 68 15.10 -10.96 3.98
C SER A 68 15.95 -12.23 4.09
N ALA A 69 16.73 -12.37 5.16
CA ALA A 69 17.38 -13.64 5.47
C ALA A 69 16.29 -14.71 5.64
N CYS A 70 16.30 -15.72 4.77
CA CYS A 70 15.45 -16.88 4.93
C CYS A 70 16.01 -17.67 6.12
N HIS A 71 15.30 -17.70 7.24
CA HIS A 71 15.61 -18.63 8.33
C HIS A 71 15.19 -20.02 7.85
N ILE A 72 16.10 -20.71 7.15
CA ILE A 72 16.05 -22.13 6.82
C ILE A 72 17.32 -22.79 7.37
#